data_AF-A0A7C5I3E0-F1
#
_entry.id   AF-A0A7C5I3E0-F1
#
_cell.length_a   1.000
_cell.length_b   1.000
_cell.length_c   1.000
_cell.angle_alpha   90.00
_cell.angle_beta   90.00
_cell.angle_gamma   90.00
#
_symmetry.space_group_name_H-M   'P 1'
#
loop_
_entity.id
_entity.type
_entity.pdbx_description
1 polymer ?
#
loop_
_entity_poly.entity_id
_entity_poly.type
_entity_poly.pdbx_seq_one_letter_code
_entity_poly.pdbx_strand_id
1 'polypeptide(L)'
;MKPLKGEIFEGEVIDFALPESQGVLKRNGFVVFVRGVIPGDLCRVRIIKVKNNFALGELLEVIEPAEGRVEPACPHFKEGCGGCSLQFVSYPQQLALKEKSAFDTLQRVGKVDREKVDYEGFFPSPKVFGYRNKMEFNFGPSREGGVVLGLHPKKRYWKVLDLKVCYLMDRENTTKLLDFFRDFAARNQL
;
A
#
# COMPACT_ATOMS: atom_id res chain seq x y z
N MET A 1 1.61 28.82 4.28
CA MET A 1 0.89 28.86 5.58
C MET A 1 0.61 27.42 6.01
N LYS A 2 0.78 27.09 7.29
CA LYS A 2 0.60 25.72 7.80
C LYS A 2 -0.89 25.34 7.76
N PRO A 3 -1.27 24.18 7.21
CA PRO A 3 -2.68 23.77 7.12
C PRO A 3 -3.24 23.42 8.49
N LEU A 4 -4.57 23.49 8.62
CA LEU A 4 -5.29 23.14 9.85
C LEU A 4 -5.76 21.68 9.83
N LYS A 5 -5.83 21.05 11.00
CA LYS A 5 -6.45 19.71 11.13
C LYS A 5 -7.93 19.83 10.76
N GLY A 6 -8.40 18.94 9.89
CA GLY A 6 -9.77 18.94 9.36
C GLY A 6 -9.94 19.75 8.07
N GLU A 7 -8.96 20.57 7.69
CA GLU A 7 -8.97 21.28 6.40
C GLU A 7 -9.08 20.28 5.26
N ILE A 8 -9.94 20.59 4.28
CA ILE A 8 -10.10 19.84 3.03
C ILE A 8 -9.60 20.72 1.90
N PHE A 9 -8.83 20.13 0.99
CA PHE A 9 -8.36 20.80 -0.21
C PHE A 9 -8.26 19.82 -1.38
N GLU A 10 -8.24 20.37 -2.59
CA GLU A 10 -7.96 19.63 -3.81
C GLU A 10 -6.52 19.92 -4.26
N GLY A 11 -5.85 18.91 -4.77
CA GLY A 11 -4.49 19.07 -5.27
C GLY A 11 -3.99 17.85 -6.01
N GLU A 12 -3.05 18.10 -6.91
CA GLU A 12 -2.35 17.07 -7.65
C GLU A 12 -1.24 16.44 -6.81
N VAL A 13 -1.08 15.13 -6.95
CA VAL A 13 0.05 14.39 -6.37
C VAL A 13 1.28 14.61 -7.25
N ILE A 14 2.33 15.20 -6.67
CA ILE A 14 3.54 15.61 -7.41
C ILE A 14 4.72 14.65 -7.25
N ASP A 15 4.72 13.81 -6.22
CA ASP A 15 5.78 12.84 -5.96
C ASP A 15 5.25 11.66 -5.13
N PHE A 16 6.08 10.65 -4.92
CA PHE A 16 5.74 9.45 -4.17
C PHE A 16 6.86 9.03 -3.22
N ALA A 17 6.53 8.90 -1.94
CA ALA A 17 7.44 8.50 -0.89
C ALA A 17 7.32 7.00 -0.58
N LEU A 18 8.43 6.30 -0.80
CA LEU A 18 8.70 4.95 -0.30
C LEU A 18 9.62 5.02 0.93
N PRO A 19 9.54 4.05 1.86
CA PRO A 19 8.78 2.79 1.81
C PRO A 19 7.29 2.89 2.23
N GLU A 20 6.83 4.02 2.77
CA GLU A 20 5.49 4.14 3.36
C GLU A 20 4.33 4.11 2.34
N SER A 21 4.65 4.17 1.05
CA SER A 21 3.70 4.19 -0.07
C SER A 21 2.72 5.37 0.02
N GLN A 22 3.27 6.58 0.11
CA GLN A 22 2.50 7.82 0.26
C GLN A 22 2.76 8.75 -0.92
N GLY A 23 1.71 9.25 -1.57
CA GLY A 23 1.85 10.38 -2.47
C GLY A 23 2.11 11.67 -1.69
N VAL A 24 2.78 12.59 -2.37
CA VAL A 24 3.18 13.89 -1.85
C VAL A 24 2.39 14.96 -2.58
N LEU A 25 1.67 15.78 -1.83
CA LEU A 25 0.99 16.98 -2.32
C LEU A 25 1.60 18.21 -1.64
N LYS A 26 1.34 19.39 -2.22
CA LYS A 26 1.65 20.68 -1.60
C LYS A 26 0.39 21.48 -1.36
N ARG A 27 0.23 21.99 -0.14
CA ARG A 27 -0.82 22.94 0.23
C ARG A 27 -0.17 24.21 0.77
N ASN A 28 -0.27 25.32 0.03
CA ASN A 28 0.31 26.62 0.42
C ASN A 28 1.81 26.53 0.79
N GLY A 29 2.57 25.77 -0.01
CA GLY A 29 4.00 25.50 0.22
C GLY A 29 4.31 24.42 1.26
N PHE A 30 3.31 23.88 1.97
CA PHE A 30 3.48 22.87 3.00
C PHE A 30 3.28 21.46 2.44
N VAL A 31 4.16 20.53 2.81
CA VAL A 31 4.15 19.14 2.32
C VAL A 31 3.04 18.35 3.01
N VAL A 32 2.23 17.63 2.23
CA VAL A 32 1.15 16.76 2.73
C VAL A 32 1.36 15.35 2.18
N PHE A 33 1.51 14.36 3.07
CA PHE A 33 1.61 12.95 2.69
C PHE A 33 0.26 12.26 2.75
N VAL A 34 -0.13 11.59 1.67
CA VAL A 34 -1.45 10.95 1.52
C VAL A 34 -1.27 9.52 1.04
N ARG A 35 -2.03 8.57 1.58
CA ARG A 35 -2.00 7.15 1.16
C ARG A 35 -3.08 6.88 0.13
N GLY A 36 -2.85 5.87 -0.71
CA GLY A 36 -3.83 5.44 -1.72
C GLY A 36 -3.87 6.32 -2.96
N VAL A 37 -2.84 7.14 -3.17
CA VAL A 37 -2.69 8.05 -4.31
C VAL A 37 -1.32 7.86 -4.97
N ILE A 38 -1.20 8.17 -6.26
CA ILE A 38 0.05 8.14 -7.04
C ILE A 38 0.27 9.47 -7.76
N PRO A 39 1.52 9.79 -8.18
CA PRO A 39 1.80 10.98 -8.96
C PRO A 39 0.88 11.12 -10.18
N GLY A 40 0.39 12.33 -10.41
CA GLY A 40 -0.59 12.66 -11.46
C GLY A 40 -2.06 12.52 -11.04
N ASP A 41 -2.38 11.92 -9.88
CA ASP A 41 -3.77 11.92 -9.40
C ASP A 41 -4.16 13.33 -8.96
N LEU A 42 -5.32 13.83 -9.40
CA LEU A 42 -6.00 14.96 -8.78
C LEU A 42 -6.92 14.45 -7.66
N CYS A 43 -6.66 14.85 -6.42
CA CYS A 43 -7.34 14.28 -5.25
C CYS A 43 -7.99 15.34 -4.39
N ARG A 44 -9.13 14.97 -3.77
CA ARG A 44 -9.69 15.67 -2.61
C ARG A 44 -9.16 15.02 -1.33
N VAL A 45 -8.49 15.82 -0.48
CA VAL A 45 -7.75 15.35 0.68
C VAL A 45 -8.19 16.10 1.94
N ARG A 46 -8.36 15.38 3.05
CA ARG A 46 -8.57 15.95 4.39
C ARG A 46 -7.31 15.85 5.23
N ILE A 47 -6.90 16.94 5.87
CA ILE A 47 -5.77 16.94 6.81
C ILE A 47 -6.16 16.25 8.10
N ILE A 48 -5.48 15.15 8.45
CA ILE A 48 -5.75 14.37 9.66
C ILE A 48 -4.76 14.63 10.79
N LYS A 49 -3.54 15.05 10.45
CA LYS A 49 -2.49 15.34 11.43
C LYS A 49 -1.52 16.38 10.88
N VAL A 50 -1.21 17.39 11.68
CA VAL A 50 -0.20 18.40 11.32
C VAL A 50 1.03 18.19 12.20
N LYS A 51 2.21 18.10 11.58
CA LYS A 51 3.52 18.03 12.24
C LYS A 51 4.27 19.34 12.04
N ASN A 52 5.53 19.41 12.48
CA ASN A 52 6.33 20.63 12.37
C ASN A 52 6.60 20.99 10.90
N ASN A 53 7.01 20.01 10.09
CA ASN A 53 7.50 20.24 8.72
C ASN A 53 6.60 19.66 7.63
N PHE A 54 5.58 18.87 7.99
CA PHE A 54 4.66 18.24 7.05
C PHE A 54 3.31 17.95 7.71
N ALA A 55 2.31 17.59 6.90
CA ALA A 55 1.03 17.08 7.35
C ALA A 55 0.77 15.68 6.81
N LEU A 56 -0.09 14.93 7.49
CA LEU A 56 -0.68 13.70 6.97
C LEU A 56 -2.11 14.02 6.53
N GLY A 57 -2.44 13.60 5.32
CA GLY A 57 -3.78 13.68 4.77
C GLY A 57 -4.41 12.29 4.61
N GLU A 58 -5.74 12.29 4.62
CA GLU A 58 -6.59 11.17 4.25
C GLU A 58 -7.21 11.48 2.89
N LEU A 59 -7.10 10.53 1.97
CA LEU A 59 -7.78 10.60 0.68
C LEU A 59 -9.29 10.51 0.90
N LEU A 60 -10.04 11.50 0.43
CA LEU A 60 -11.49 11.43 0.37
C LEU A 60 -11.95 10.89 -0.98
N GLU A 61 -11.33 11.36 -2.05
CA GLU A 61 -11.74 11.06 -3.43
C GLU A 61 -10.58 11.30 -4.40
N VAL A 62 -10.46 10.44 -5.41
CA VAL A 62 -9.64 10.71 -6.59
C VAL A 62 -10.59 11.32 -7.62
N ILE A 63 -10.40 12.60 -7.94
CA ILE A 63 -11.22 13.36 -8.87
C ILE A 63 -10.84 13.00 -10.30
N GLU A 64 -9.53 13.00 -10.58
CA GLU A 64 -8.98 12.58 -11.87
C GLU A 64 -7.87 11.55 -11.63
N PRO A 65 -8.00 10.32 -12.14
CA PRO A 65 -7.01 9.27 -11.95
C PRO A 65 -5.79 9.48 -12.85
N ALA A 66 -4.59 9.24 -12.33
CA ALA A 66 -3.38 9.20 -13.16
C ALA A 66 -3.38 8.01 -14.14
N GLU A 67 -2.62 8.11 -15.24
CA GLU A 67 -2.49 7.06 -16.26
C GLU A 67 -2.05 5.69 -15.68
N GLY A 68 -1.22 5.70 -14.63
CA GLY A 68 -0.74 4.49 -13.97
C GLY A 68 -1.69 3.89 -12.93
N ARG A 69 -2.90 4.44 -12.73
CA ARG A 69 -3.87 3.95 -11.75
C ARG A 69 -4.68 2.80 -12.31
N VAL A 70 -4.80 1.73 -11.53
CA VAL A 70 -5.56 0.53 -11.91
C VAL A 70 -6.44 0.05 -10.77
N GLU A 71 -7.46 -0.74 -11.09
CA GLU A 71 -8.27 -1.41 -10.08
C GLU A 71 -7.50 -2.56 -9.41
N PRO A 72 -7.42 -2.61 -8.06
CA PRO A 72 -6.79 -3.71 -7.35
C PRO A 72 -7.44 -5.06 -7.66
N ALA A 73 -6.64 -6.04 -8.08
CA ALA A 73 -7.15 -7.38 -8.40
C ALA A 73 -7.58 -8.19 -7.17
N CYS A 74 -6.96 -7.96 -6.01
CA CYS A 74 -7.30 -8.64 -4.76
C CYS A 74 -8.49 -7.95 -4.08
N PRO A 75 -9.59 -8.65 -3.78
CA PRO A 75 -10.76 -8.06 -3.12
C PRO A 75 -10.42 -7.50 -1.73
N HIS A 76 -9.57 -8.21 -0.98
CA HIS A 76 -9.14 -7.81 0.35
C HIS A 76 -8.25 -6.55 0.39
N PHE A 77 -7.73 -6.09 -0.77
CA PHE A 77 -6.97 -4.84 -0.82
C PHE A 77 -7.84 -3.66 -0.41
N LYS A 78 -9.07 -3.58 -0.95
CA LYS A 78 -10.03 -2.51 -0.66
C LYS A 78 -10.57 -2.58 0.78
N GLU A 79 -10.63 -3.79 1.35
CA GLU A 79 -10.95 -4.00 2.78
C GLU A 79 -9.83 -3.53 3.73
N GLY A 80 -8.65 -3.21 3.18
CA GLY A 80 -7.52 -2.66 3.92
C GLY A 80 -6.50 -3.68 4.42
N CYS A 81 -6.47 -4.88 3.83
CA CYS A 81 -5.45 -5.90 4.08
C CYS A 81 -4.02 -5.30 4.00
N GLY A 82 -3.17 -5.62 4.97
CA GLY A 82 -1.80 -5.10 5.05
C GLY A 82 -0.78 -5.81 4.16
N GLY A 83 -1.15 -6.88 3.46
CA GLY A 83 -0.20 -7.72 2.73
C GLY A 83 0.44 -7.08 1.49
N CYS A 84 -0.22 -6.10 0.86
CA CYS A 84 0.29 -5.39 -0.30
C CYS A 84 -0.08 -3.90 -0.23
N SER A 85 0.72 -3.07 -0.91
CA SER A 85 0.59 -1.61 -0.80
C SER A 85 0.25 -0.88 -2.09
N LEU A 86 0.50 -1.48 -3.25
CA LEU A 86 0.48 -0.77 -4.53
C LEU A 86 -0.40 -1.46 -5.58
N GLN A 87 -1.37 -2.30 -5.20
CA GLN A 87 -2.22 -2.97 -6.19
C GLN A 87 -3.09 -2.01 -7.01
N PHE A 88 -3.25 -0.76 -6.56
CA PHE A 88 -3.93 0.30 -7.30
C PHE A 88 -3.02 1.01 -8.34
N VAL A 89 -1.79 0.51 -8.50
CA VAL A 89 -0.76 1.08 -9.37
C VAL A 89 -0.38 0.02 -10.41
N SER A 90 -0.35 0.39 -11.68
CA SER A 90 0.06 -0.49 -12.77
C SER A 90 1.48 -1.00 -12.52
N TYR A 91 1.79 -2.22 -12.98
CA TYR A 91 3.10 -2.81 -12.71
C TYR A 91 4.27 -1.98 -13.29
N PRO A 92 4.19 -1.46 -14.54
CA PRO A 92 5.22 -0.55 -15.05
C PRO A 92 5.43 0.68 -14.16
N GLN A 93 4.33 1.30 -13.68
CA GLN A 93 4.42 2.45 -12.79
C GLN A 93 5.02 2.06 -11.42
N GLN A 94 4.74 0.87 -10.89
CA GLN A 94 5.40 0.40 -9.66
C GLN A 94 6.92 0.29 -9.82
N LEU A 95 7.40 -0.15 -10.99
CA LEU A 95 8.84 -0.25 -11.27
C LEU A 95 9.45 1.15 -11.34
N ALA A 96 8.85 2.06 -12.12
CA ALA A 96 9.31 3.44 -12.24
C ALA A 96 9.39 4.17 -10.88
N LEU A 97 8.37 4.00 -10.02
CA LEU A 97 8.36 4.58 -8.67
C LEU A 97 9.49 4.04 -7.78
N LYS A 98 9.76 2.73 -7.84
CA LYS A 98 10.83 2.09 -7.06
C LYS A 98 12.21 2.48 -7.57
N GLU A 99 12.38 2.51 -8.89
CA GLU A 99 13.60 2.92 -9.55
C GLU A 99 13.95 4.37 -9.21
N LYS A 100 13.01 5.30 -9.39
CA LYS A 100 13.17 6.70 -8.97
C LYS A 100 13.57 6.77 -7.49
N SER A 101 12.85 6.10 -6.60
CA SER A 101 13.13 6.13 -5.16
C SER A 101 14.51 5.57 -4.80
N ALA A 102 14.97 4.52 -5.49
CA ALA A 102 16.29 3.96 -5.31
C ALA A 102 17.37 4.97 -5.72
N PHE A 103 17.26 5.57 -6.91
CA PHE A 103 18.21 6.59 -7.37
C PHE A 103 18.21 7.85 -6.52
N ASP A 104 17.04 8.37 -6.13
CA ASP A 104 16.91 9.52 -5.23
C ASP A 104 17.64 9.25 -3.91
N THR A 105 17.57 8.01 -3.41
CA THR A 105 18.28 7.60 -2.18
C THR A 105 19.78 7.49 -2.40
N LEU A 106 20.21 6.83 -3.47
CA LEU A 106 21.64 6.67 -3.82
C LEU A 106 22.32 8.02 -4.04
N GLN A 107 21.67 8.96 -4.73
CA GLN A 107 22.20 10.29 -4.95
C GLN A 107 22.24 11.11 -3.64
N ARG A 108 21.14 11.15 -2.90
CA ARG A 108 21.04 12.00 -1.70
C ARG A 108 21.91 11.49 -0.54
N VAL A 109 21.88 10.18 -0.29
CA VAL A 109 22.55 9.54 0.85
C VAL A 109 23.91 9.00 0.45
N GLY A 110 23.94 8.18 -0.61
CA GLY A 110 25.18 7.55 -1.08
C GLY A 110 26.10 8.49 -1.87
N LYS A 111 25.66 9.70 -2.21
CA LYS A 111 26.38 10.66 -3.06
C LYS A 111 26.79 10.07 -4.42
N VAL A 112 26.00 9.10 -4.89
CA VAL A 112 26.21 8.44 -6.17
C VAL A 112 25.66 9.33 -7.28
N ASP A 113 26.52 9.63 -8.24
CA ASP A 113 26.12 10.31 -9.47
C ASP A 113 25.54 9.30 -10.45
N ARG A 114 24.25 9.44 -10.77
CA ARG A 114 23.52 8.51 -11.64
C ARG A 114 24.19 8.35 -13.01
N GLU A 115 24.79 9.41 -13.54
CA GLU A 115 25.44 9.40 -14.86
C GLU A 115 26.74 8.58 -14.87
N LYS A 116 27.28 8.26 -13.69
CA LYS A 116 28.52 7.50 -13.52
C LYS A 116 28.28 6.05 -13.07
N VAL A 117 27.03 5.62 -13.01
CA VAL A 117 26.65 4.26 -12.66
C VAL A 117 26.37 3.48 -13.94
N ASP A 118 27.07 2.36 -14.11
CA ASP A 118 26.66 1.35 -15.08
C ASP A 118 25.37 0.68 -14.57
N TYR A 119 24.26 0.93 -15.27
CA TYR A 119 22.93 0.57 -14.81
C TYR A 119 22.14 -0.15 -15.90
N GLU A 120 21.93 -1.44 -15.69
CA GLU A 120 21.25 -2.35 -16.62
C GLU A 120 19.71 -2.25 -16.58
N GLY A 121 19.15 -1.40 -15.71
CA GLY A 121 17.71 -1.28 -15.51
C GLY A 121 17.20 -2.05 -14.29
N PHE A 122 15.94 -1.78 -13.94
CA PHE A 122 15.30 -2.42 -12.80
C PHE A 122 14.71 -3.77 -13.22
N PHE A 123 15.26 -4.87 -12.69
CA PHE A 123 14.80 -6.22 -13.06
C PHE A 123 13.37 -6.49 -12.56
N PRO A 124 12.40 -6.70 -13.46
CA PRO A 124 11.04 -7.03 -13.05
C PRO A 124 10.96 -8.46 -12.52
N SER A 125 10.00 -8.70 -11.62
CA SER A 125 9.60 -10.05 -11.26
C SER A 125 8.94 -10.72 -12.46
N PRO A 126 9.26 -11.99 -12.76
CA PRO A 126 8.56 -12.74 -13.79
C PRO A 126 7.08 -12.99 -13.44
N LYS A 127 6.72 -12.86 -12.16
CA LYS A 127 5.34 -13.02 -11.67
C LYS A 127 4.93 -11.82 -10.80
N VAL A 128 3.85 -11.14 -11.18
CA VAL A 128 3.24 -10.06 -10.40
C VAL A 128 2.35 -10.56 -9.26
N PHE A 129 1.84 -11.78 -9.39
CA PHE A 129 1.01 -12.50 -8.41
C PHE A 129 1.52 -13.93 -8.24
N GLY A 130 1.20 -14.57 -7.11
CA GLY A 130 1.63 -15.94 -6.83
C GLY A 130 3.15 -16.12 -6.73
N TYR A 131 3.90 -15.05 -6.46
CA TYR A 131 5.36 -15.10 -6.36
C TYR A 131 5.85 -15.48 -4.96
N ARG A 132 5.01 -15.37 -3.91
CA ARG A 132 5.38 -15.78 -2.55
C ARG A 132 5.26 -17.29 -2.41
N ASN A 133 6.35 -17.91 -1.96
CA ASN A 133 6.41 -19.33 -1.57
C ASN A 133 6.24 -19.55 -0.06
N LYS A 134 6.33 -18.47 0.74
CA LYS A 134 6.11 -18.47 2.19
C LYS A 134 5.15 -17.35 2.57
N MET A 135 4.19 -17.66 3.43
CA MET A 135 3.29 -16.71 4.07
C MET A 135 3.04 -17.10 5.52
N GLU A 136 2.79 -16.10 6.36
CA GLU A 136 2.37 -16.26 7.74
C GLU A 136 1.00 -15.62 7.89
N PHE A 137 0.03 -16.40 8.37
CA PHE A 137 -1.33 -15.94 8.65
C PHE A 137 -1.55 -15.94 10.16
N ASN A 138 -2.31 -14.96 10.63
CA ASN A 138 -2.59 -14.78 12.05
C ASN A 138 -4.03 -15.21 12.33
N PHE A 139 -4.22 -15.93 13.43
CA PHE A 139 -5.54 -16.17 13.99
C PHE A 139 -6.00 -14.95 14.77
N GLY A 140 -7.30 -14.68 14.74
CA GLY A 140 -7.94 -13.67 15.58
C GLY A 140 -9.37 -14.06 15.94
N PRO A 141 -10.00 -13.36 16.90
CA PRO A 141 -11.37 -13.64 17.28
C PRO A 141 -12.35 -13.15 16.21
N SER A 142 -13.35 -13.97 15.88
CA SER A 142 -14.53 -13.56 15.11
C SER A 142 -15.55 -12.87 16.02
N ARG A 143 -16.34 -11.94 15.46
CA ARG A 143 -17.48 -11.33 16.18
C ARG A 143 -18.66 -12.29 16.35
N GLU A 144 -18.75 -13.29 15.48
CA GLU A 144 -19.85 -14.26 15.42
C GLU A 144 -19.52 -15.55 16.21
N GLY A 145 -18.39 -15.58 16.91
CA GLY A 145 -17.84 -16.78 17.53
C GLY A 145 -16.85 -17.52 16.61
N GLY A 146 -15.92 -18.26 17.21
CA GLY A 146 -14.81 -18.91 16.51
C GLY A 146 -13.69 -17.96 16.08
N VAL A 147 -12.88 -18.41 15.12
CA VAL A 147 -11.66 -17.71 14.68
C VAL A 147 -11.77 -17.15 13.27
N VAL A 148 -11.11 -16.02 13.05
CA VAL A 148 -10.74 -15.52 11.71
C VAL A 148 -9.28 -15.85 11.44
N LEU A 149 -8.94 -16.02 10.16
CA LEU A 149 -7.57 -16.32 9.75
C LEU A 149 -7.18 -15.44 8.57
N GLY A 150 -6.06 -14.71 8.70
CA GLY A 150 -5.57 -13.88 7.61
C GLY A 150 -4.44 -12.94 8.02
N LEU A 151 -4.53 -11.68 7.57
CA LEU A 151 -3.48 -10.67 7.77
C LEU A 151 -4.00 -9.45 8.51
N HIS A 152 -3.09 -8.73 9.16
CA HIS A 152 -3.43 -7.48 9.81
C HIS A 152 -3.71 -6.38 8.78
N PRO A 153 -4.77 -5.57 8.96
CA PRO A 153 -4.92 -4.34 8.20
C PRO A 153 -3.76 -3.38 8.47
N LYS A 154 -3.45 -2.50 7.53
CA LYS A 154 -2.39 -1.49 7.71
C LYS A 154 -2.60 -0.68 9.00
N LYS A 155 -1.56 -0.58 9.83
CA LYS A 155 -1.54 0.13 11.12
C LYS A 155 -2.50 -0.39 12.21
N ARG A 156 -3.14 -1.55 12.02
CA ARG A 156 -4.06 -2.15 13.01
C ARG A 156 -3.60 -3.57 13.36
N TYR A 157 -2.48 -3.66 14.09
CA TYR A 157 -1.84 -4.95 14.43
C TYR A 157 -2.67 -5.81 15.38
N TRP A 158 -3.60 -5.23 16.13
CA TRP A 158 -4.50 -5.97 17.03
C TRP A 158 -5.72 -6.58 16.31
N LYS A 159 -5.91 -6.29 15.02
CA LYS A 159 -7.05 -6.78 14.23
C LYS A 159 -6.56 -7.72 13.15
N VAL A 160 -7.22 -8.87 12.99
CA VAL A 160 -7.02 -9.76 11.84
C VAL A 160 -8.16 -9.52 10.84
N LEU A 161 -7.80 -9.40 9.55
CA LEU A 161 -8.76 -9.43 8.46
C LEU A 161 -8.92 -10.89 8.00
N ASP A 162 -10.14 -11.39 7.98
CA ASP A 162 -10.43 -12.75 7.52
C ASP A 162 -10.23 -12.86 6.00
N LEU A 163 -9.20 -13.57 5.56
CA LEU A 163 -8.85 -13.66 4.14
C LEU A 163 -9.47 -14.90 3.49
N LYS A 164 -10.14 -14.77 2.36
CA LYS A 164 -10.60 -15.96 1.59
C LYS A 164 -9.55 -16.48 0.60
N VAL A 165 -8.60 -15.62 0.22
CA VAL A 165 -7.53 -15.91 -0.73
C VAL A 165 -6.43 -14.84 -0.61
N CYS A 166 -5.19 -15.16 -0.98
CA CYS A 166 -4.12 -14.19 -1.14
C CYS A 166 -3.55 -14.24 -2.56
N TYR A 167 -3.60 -13.13 -3.28
CA TYR A 167 -3.08 -13.05 -4.66
C TYR A 167 -1.54 -13.02 -4.72
N LEU A 168 -0.86 -12.85 -3.58
CA LEU A 168 0.60 -12.88 -3.55
C LEU A 168 1.17 -14.30 -3.52
N MET A 169 0.37 -15.28 -3.12
CA MET A 169 0.69 -16.71 -3.10
C MET A 169 -0.21 -17.44 -4.10
N ASP A 170 0.05 -18.73 -4.35
CA ASP A 170 -0.86 -19.54 -5.15
C ASP A 170 -2.28 -19.49 -4.56
N ARG A 171 -3.25 -19.11 -5.39
CA ARG A 171 -4.61 -18.77 -4.94
C ARG A 171 -5.35 -20.01 -4.42
N GLU A 172 -5.27 -21.11 -5.16
CA GLU A 172 -5.94 -22.36 -4.82
C GLU A 172 -5.38 -22.94 -3.51
N ASN A 173 -4.07 -23.03 -3.39
CA ASN A 173 -3.42 -23.51 -2.17
C ASN A 173 -3.73 -22.60 -0.98
N THR A 174 -3.73 -21.27 -1.18
CA THR A 174 -4.07 -20.33 -0.10
C THR A 174 -5.50 -20.52 0.39
N THR A 175 -6.48 -20.62 -0.50
CA THR A 175 -7.88 -20.85 -0.12
C THR A 175 -8.02 -22.16 0.66
N LYS A 176 -7.47 -23.26 0.13
CA LYS A 176 -7.51 -24.58 0.77
C LYS A 176 -6.90 -24.56 2.17
N LEU A 177 -5.74 -23.93 2.35
CA LEU A 177 -5.06 -23.86 3.66
C LEU A 177 -5.87 -23.03 4.65
N LEU A 178 -6.38 -21.87 4.25
CA LEU A 178 -7.14 -21.01 5.14
C LEU A 178 -8.44 -21.68 5.60
N ASP A 179 -9.14 -22.36 4.70
CA ASP A 179 -10.38 -23.08 5.02
C ASP A 179 -10.10 -24.30 5.91
N PHE A 180 -9.06 -25.08 5.60
CA PHE A 180 -8.64 -26.21 6.43
C PHE A 180 -8.41 -25.80 7.89
N PHE A 181 -7.67 -24.70 8.12
CA PHE A 181 -7.35 -24.27 9.48
C PHE A 181 -8.53 -23.63 10.21
N ARG A 182 -9.47 -22.98 9.50
CA ARG A 182 -10.74 -22.55 10.08
C ARG A 182 -11.59 -23.74 10.53
N ASP A 183 -11.73 -24.73 9.67
CA ASP A 183 -12.50 -25.95 9.97
C ASP A 183 -11.86 -26.74 11.10
N PHE A 184 -10.52 -26.77 11.16
CA PHE A 184 -9.79 -27.38 12.25
C PHE A 184 -10.08 -26.65 13.57
N ALA A 185 -10.02 -25.32 13.60
CA ALA A 185 -10.32 -24.53 14.80
C ALA A 185 -11.78 -24.73 15.26
N ALA A 186 -12.74 -24.70 14.33
CA ALA A 186 -14.15 -24.93 14.63
C ALA A 186 -14.41 -26.33 15.22
N ARG A 187 -13.81 -27.38 14.66
CA ARG A 187 -13.94 -28.77 15.15
C ARG A 187 -13.34 -28.98 16.54
N ASN A 188 -12.30 -28.21 16.89
CA ASN A 188 -11.60 -28.32 18.16
C ASN A 188 -12.01 -27.25 19.19
N GLN A 189 -13.04 -26.45 18.89
CA GLN A 189 -13.55 -25.38 19.77
C GLN A 189 -12.46 -24.39 20.21
N LEU A 190 -11.56 -24.04 19.27
CA LEU A 190 -10.50 -23.04 19.46
C LEU A 190 -10.99 -21.60 19.22
#